data_AF-A0A443SIH7-F1
#
_entry.id   AF-A0A443SIH7-F1
#
_cell.length_a   1.000
_cell.length_b   1.000
_cell.length_c   1.000
_cell.angle_alpha   90.00
_cell.angle_beta   90.00
_cell.angle_gamma   90.00
#
_symmetry.space_group_name_H-M   'P 1'
#
loop_
_entity.id
_entity.type
_entity.pdbx_description
1 polymer ?
#
loop_
_entity_poly.entity_id
_entity_poly.type
_entity_poly.pdbx_seq_one_letter_code
_entity_poly.pdbx_strand_id
1 'polypeptide(L)'
;MTDGRCQETFTQKIISKLYLSDSFSDVSLKFGDESLPAHKLLLAASCPKFSELLTNDDENKQNETVRELDVSHISKQLFMVVLKYIYWGLIDLKSMSDDDIMKLYSLTEELQFHELIQIVGKALNEITVTVENVGKIYEVADRFKLLALNKKCIDFVDKNTTRILKKLEIFTKYPLCFIKAISELESFSRKQLELFEANVKWREINPESNSTAVFQNMRLDFVEPDKFDEVIRPTGLISDNQYFNAHRQKKINSSKIRKTVIVVFFSYILMCLFSLIQRLLS
;
A
#
# COMPACT_ATOMS: atom_id res chain seq x y z
N MET A 1 -31.54 -28.84 3.30
CA MET A 1 -31.35 -27.46 2.78
C MET A 1 -32.01 -26.51 3.75
N THR A 2 -31.28 -26.05 4.77
CA THR A 2 -31.75 -25.03 5.71
C THR A 2 -31.03 -23.73 5.38
N ASP A 3 -31.83 -22.76 4.98
CA ASP A 3 -31.49 -21.37 4.68
C ASP A 3 -30.71 -20.73 5.84
N GLY A 4 -29.41 -20.49 5.64
CA GLY A 4 -28.47 -19.99 6.64
C GLY A 4 -28.58 -18.48 6.87
N ARG A 5 -29.78 -17.97 7.14
CA ARG A 5 -29.94 -16.59 7.60
C ARG A 5 -29.52 -16.51 9.06
N CYS A 6 -28.38 -15.85 9.34
CA CYS A 6 -28.08 -15.37 10.70
C CYS A 6 -29.28 -14.56 11.19
N GLN A 7 -30.01 -15.08 12.18
CA GLN A 7 -31.11 -14.35 12.79
C GLN A 7 -30.55 -13.15 13.54
N GLU A 8 -31.10 -11.97 13.26
CA GLU A 8 -30.75 -10.73 13.96
C GLU A 8 -31.01 -10.89 15.46
N THR A 9 -30.00 -10.59 16.28
CA THR A 9 -30.14 -10.72 17.75
C THR A 9 -31.12 -9.67 18.30
N PHE A 10 -31.71 -9.93 19.47
CA PHE A 10 -32.61 -8.96 20.09
C PHE A 10 -31.92 -7.61 20.36
N THR A 11 -30.67 -7.63 20.82
CA THR A 11 -29.85 -6.43 21.04
C THR A 11 -29.65 -5.65 19.75
N GLN A 12 -29.30 -6.33 18.65
CA GLN A 12 -29.10 -5.71 17.34
C GLN A 12 -30.38 -5.03 16.83
N LYS A 13 -31.56 -5.65 17.04
CA LYS A 13 -32.87 -5.03 16.73
C LYS A 13 -33.20 -3.78 17.53
N ILE A 14 -32.70 -3.69 18.76
CA ILE A 14 -32.91 -2.50 19.61
C ILE A 14 -31.98 -1.39 19.14
N ILE A 15 -30.68 -1.70 19.00
CA ILE A 15 -29.66 -0.71 18.62
C ILE A 15 -29.92 -0.18 17.21
N SER A 16 -30.32 -1.03 16.26
CA SER A 16 -30.58 -0.59 14.87
C SER A 16 -31.69 0.44 14.74
N LYS A 17 -32.68 0.47 15.66
CA LYS A 17 -33.73 1.51 15.71
C LYS A 17 -33.20 2.90 16.04
N LEU A 18 -32.01 2.98 16.63
CA LEU A 18 -31.36 4.25 16.97
C LEU A 18 -30.60 4.85 15.79
N TYR A 19 -30.43 4.12 14.69
CA TYR A 19 -29.66 4.63 13.55
C TYR A 19 -30.35 5.84 12.91
N LEU A 20 -29.62 6.96 12.84
CA LEU A 20 -30.10 8.25 12.34
C LEU A 20 -31.41 8.72 13.02
N SER A 21 -31.67 8.25 14.24
CA SER A 21 -32.81 8.69 15.03
C SER A 21 -32.40 9.88 15.90
N ASP A 22 -33.24 10.91 15.95
CA ASP A 22 -33.08 12.03 16.89
C ASP A 22 -33.41 11.62 18.34
N SER A 23 -34.07 10.46 18.53
CA SER A 23 -34.42 9.99 19.87
C SER A 23 -33.17 9.57 20.63
N PHE A 24 -32.90 10.25 21.75
CA PHE A 24 -31.70 10.04 22.59
C PHE A 24 -30.37 10.36 21.89
N SER A 25 -30.38 11.02 20.73
CA SER A 25 -29.16 11.50 20.10
C SER A 25 -28.56 12.62 20.94
N ASP A 26 -27.31 12.47 21.31
CA ASP A 26 -26.54 13.41 22.12
C ASP A 26 -25.30 13.93 21.37
N VAL A 27 -25.10 13.49 20.12
CA VAL A 27 -24.06 13.98 19.22
C VAL A 27 -24.57 14.13 17.78
N SER A 28 -24.10 15.17 17.10
CA SER A 28 -24.38 15.50 15.70
C SER A 28 -23.09 15.45 14.90
N LEU A 29 -23.03 14.56 13.91
CA LEU A 29 -21.88 14.37 13.02
C LEU A 29 -21.98 15.34 11.85
N LYS A 30 -21.05 16.29 11.75
CA LYS A 30 -21.02 17.31 10.69
C LYS A 30 -20.21 16.87 9.48
N PHE A 31 -20.82 16.96 8.31
CA PHE A 31 -20.23 16.76 6.99
C PHE A 31 -20.43 18.03 6.16
N GLY A 32 -19.61 19.05 6.42
CA GLY A 32 -19.81 20.40 5.91
C GLY A 32 -21.14 20.98 6.41
N ASP A 33 -22.04 21.28 5.48
CA ASP A 33 -23.36 21.86 5.80
C ASP A 33 -24.39 20.81 6.26
N GLU A 34 -24.09 19.52 6.10
CA GLU A 34 -24.97 18.44 6.49
C GLU A 34 -24.65 17.92 7.90
N SER A 35 -25.70 17.54 8.65
CA SER A 35 -25.59 17.02 10.01
C SER A 35 -26.34 15.71 10.13
N LEU A 36 -25.76 14.72 10.83
CA LEU A 36 -26.42 13.44 11.10
C LEU A 36 -26.51 13.19 12.62
N PRO A 37 -27.69 12.86 13.15
CA PRO A 37 -27.83 12.51 14.56
C PRO A 37 -27.17 11.15 14.85
N ALA A 38 -26.49 11.07 15.99
CA ALA A 38 -25.84 9.86 16.48
C ALA A 38 -25.80 9.83 18.02
N HIS A 39 -25.23 8.76 18.58
CA HIS A 39 -25.23 8.48 20.00
C HIS A 39 -23.78 8.32 20.50
N LYS A 40 -23.34 9.18 21.41
CA LYS A 40 -21.97 9.23 21.96
C LYS A 40 -21.56 7.88 22.51
N LEU A 41 -22.44 7.24 23.29
CA LEU A 41 -22.17 5.95 23.90
C LEU A 41 -21.85 4.87 22.87
N LEU A 42 -22.63 4.79 21.78
CA LEU A 42 -22.41 3.81 20.73
C LEU A 42 -21.10 4.11 19.97
N LEU A 43 -20.83 5.37 19.64
CA LEU A 43 -19.58 5.75 18.96
C LEU A 43 -18.36 5.45 19.84
N ALA A 44 -18.36 5.91 21.09
CA ALA A 44 -17.27 5.74 22.04
C ALA A 44 -17.00 4.27 22.39
N ALA A 45 -18.05 3.45 22.54
CA ALA A 45 -17.91 2.02 22.80
C ALA A 45 -17.40 1.24 21.57
N SER A 46 -17.60 1.77 20.36
CA SER A 46 -17.27 1.05 19.11
C SER A 46 -15.81 1.18 18.71
N CYS A 47 -15.20 2.37 18.84
CA CYS A 47 -13.78 2.51 18.54
C CYS A 47 -13.05 3.53 19.44
N PRO A 48 -11.75 3.29 19.73
CA PRO A 48 -10.94 4.14 20.60
C PRO A 48 -10.90 5.60 20.14
N LYS A 49 -10.87 5.85 18.84
CA LYS A 49 -10.77 7.21 18.31
C LYS A 49 -12.00 8.05 18.64
N PHE A 50 -13.20 7.48 18.54
CA PHE A 50 -14.41 8.19 18.97
C PHE A 50 -14.44 8.37 20.48
N SER A 51 -14.00 7.38 21.26
CA SER A 51 -13.89 7.56 22.72
C SER A 51 -13.00 8.75 23.04
N GLU A 52 -11.78 8.81 22.49
CA GLU A 52 -10.83 9.93 22.67
C GLU A 52 -11.45 11.27 22.26
N LEU A 53 -12.02 11.35 21.06
CA LEU A 53 -12.66 12.57 20.55
C LEU A 53 -13.78 13.02 21.48
N LEU A 54 -14.59 12.09 21.99
CA LEU A 54 -15.73 12.38 22.84
C LEU A 54 -15.35 12.67 24.30
N THR A 55 -14.18 12.23 24.78
CA THR A 55 -13.70 12.47 26.15
C THR A 55 -12.79 13.69 26.30
N ASN A 56 -12.02 14.05 25.26
CA ASN A 56 -11.05 15.16 25.30
C ASN A 56 -11.72 16.53 25.19
N ASP A 57 -12.72 16.77 26.02
CA ASP A 57 -13.54 17.98 25.98
C ASP A 57 -12.82 19.21 26.55
N ASP A 58 -13.07 20.36 25.93
CA ASP A 58 -12.87 21.67 26.55
C ASP A 58 -13.93 21.81 27.66
N GLU A 59 -13.53 22.06 28.91
CA GLU A 59 -14.43 22.19 30.07
C GLU A 59 -15.61 23.17 29.86
N ASN A 60 -15.49 24.05 28.86
CA ASN A 60 -16.50 25.04 28.48
C ASN A 60 -17.70 24.50 27.68
N LYS A 61 -17.69 23.25 27.19
CA LYS A 61 -18.76 22.66 26.35
C LYS A 61 -19.60 21.58 27.03
N GLN A 62 -19.33 21.27 28.31
CA GLN A 62 -20.08 20.27 29.07
C GLN A 62 -21.59 20.60 29.23
N ASN A 63 -21.99 21.84 28.99
CA ASN A 63 -23.39 22.30 29.11
C ASN A 63 -24.22 22.17 27.83
N GLU A 64 -23.65 21.70 26.70
CA GLU A 64 -24.40 21.48 25.46
C GLU A 64 -25.17 20.15 25.48
N THR A 65 -26.48 20.21 25.24
CA THR A 65 -27.36 19.01 25.22
C THR A 65 -27.02 18.06 24.06
N VAL A 66 -26.57 18.59 22.92
CA VAL A 66 -26.14 17.83 21.75
C VAL A 66 -24.78 18.36 21.31
N ARG A 67 -23.77 17.50 21.29
CA ARG A 67 -22.41 17.86 20.88
C ARG A 67 -22.27 17.81 19.37
N GLU A 68 -21.59 18.78 18.76
CA GLU A 68 -21.21 18.67 17.35
C GLU A 68 -19.82 18.06 17.19
N LEU A 69 -19.67 17.09 16.29
CA LEU A 69 -18.39 16.47 15.92
C LEU A 69 -18.16 16.67 14.43
N ASP A 70 -17.16 17.49 14.10
CA ASP A 70 -16.76 17.72 12.72
C ASP A 70 -15.99 16.51 12.16
N VAL A 71 -16.56 15.89 11.14
CA VAL A 71 -16.00 14.76 10.39
C VAL A 71 -15.96 15.07 8.89
N SER A 72 -15.94 16.36 8.53
CA SER A 72 -15.99 16.85 7.15
C SER A 72 -14.79 16.44 6.30
N HIS A 73 -13.67 16.06 6.94
CA HIS A 73 -12.50 15.51 6.25
C HIS A 73 -12.71 14.07 5.76
N ILE A 74 -13.74 13.37 6.25
CA ILE A 74 -14.06 11.99 5.90
C ILE A 74 -15.17 11.97 4.85
N SER A 75 -15.05 11.09 3.85
CA SER A 75 -16.13 10.83 2.90
C SER A 75 -17.39 10.35 3.64
N LYS A 76 -18.48 11.12 3.53
CA LYS A 76 -19.79 10.76 4.10
C LYS A 76 -20.22 9.35 3.71
N GLN A 77 -20.05 8.96 2.44
CA GLN A 77 -20.43 7.63 1.96
C GLN A 77 -19.72 6.51 2.72
N LEU A 78 -18.40 6.63 2.92
CA LEU A 78 -17.61 5.63 3.63
C LEU A 78 -17.89 5.65 5.14
N PHE A 79 -18.06 6.84 5.72
CA PHE A 79 -18.44 6.97 7.11
C PHE A 79 -19.79 6.33 7.39
N MET A 80 -20.76 6.46 6.47
CA MET A 80 -22.06 5.82 6.60
C MET A 80 -21.98 4.29 6.65
N VAL A 81 -20.99 3.68 5.97
CA VAL A 81 -20.72 2.24 6.10
C VAL A 81 -20.25 1.89 7.51
N VAL A 82 -19.30 2.66 8.06
CA VAL A 82 -18.82 2.48 9.44
C VAL A 82 -19.94 2.69 10.45
N LEU A 83 -20.70 3.77 10.30
CA LEU A 83 -21.83 4.09 11.18
C LEU A 83 -22.90 3.00 11.11
N LYS A 84 -23.22 2.50 9.92
CA LYS A 84 -24.14 1.37 9.77
C LYS A 84 -23.61 0.12 10.49
N TYR A 85 -22.31 -0.15 10.41
CA TYR A 85 -21.71 -1.25 11.16
C TYR A 85 -21.87 -1.09 12.68
N ILE A 86 -21.70 0.11 13.21
CA ILE A 86 -21.88 0.38 14.65
C ILE A 86 -23.29 0.03 15.13
N TYR A 87 -24.32 0.35 14.33
CA TYR A 87 -25.71 0.16 14.74
C TYR A 87 -26.29 -1.22 14.39
N TRP A 88 -25.83 -1.83 13.30
CA TRP A 88 -26.32 -3.12 12.84
C TRP A 88 -25.35 -4.27 13.07
N GLY A 89 -24.07 -4.05 13.37
CA GLY A 89 -23.07 -5.12 13.45
C GLY A 89 -22.86 -5.89 12.13
N LEU A 90 -23.33 -5.33 11.00
CA LEU A 90 -23.28 -5.95 9.68
C LEU A 90 -22.72 -4.97 8.67
N ILE A 91 -21.85 -5.47 7.79
CA ILE A 91 -21.25 -4.71 6.71
C ILE A 91 -21.33 -5.51 5.41
N ASP A 92 -21.78 -4.85 4.34
CA ASP A 92 -21.79 -5.43 3.00
C ASP A 92 -20.60 -4.89 2.20
N LEU A 93 -19.54 -5.69 2.15
CA LEU A 93 -18.35 -5.38 1.36
C LEU A 93 -18.45 -5.89 -0.08
N LYS A 94 -19.39 -6.80 -0.39
CA LYS A 94 -19.47 -7.43 -1.72
C LYS A 94 -20.02 -6.48 -2.77
N SER A 95 -20.84 -5.52 -2.36
CA SER A 95 -21.36 -4.47 -3.23
C SER A 95 -20.40 -3.29 -3.40
N MET A 96 -19.28 -3.26 -2.68
CA MET A 96 -18.32 -2.15 -2.74
C MET A 96 -17.31 -2.35 -3.87
N SER A 97 -16.86 -1.24 -4.45
CA SER A 97 -15.75 -1.27 -5.39
C SER A 97 -14.43 -1.53 -4.67
N ASP A 98 -13.44 -2.09 -5.36
CA ASP A 98 -12.08 -2.27 -4.83
C ASP A 98 -11.49 -0.96 -4.28
N ASP A 99 -11.77 0.16 -4.97
CA ASP A 99 -11.33 1.51 -4.57
C ASP A 99 -11.97 1.95 -3.26
N ASP A 100 -13.25 1.67 -3.08
CA ASP A 100 -13.96 1.96 -1.83
C ASP A 100 -13.52 1.04 -0.69
N ILE A 101 -13.19 -0.22 -0.96
CA ILE A 101 -12.61 -1.14 0.04
C ILE A 101 -11.25 -0.60 0.52
N MET A 102 -10.38 -0.14 -0.39
CA MET A 102 -9.08 0.46 -0.05
C MET A 102 -9.23 1.73 0.80
N LYS A 103 -10.16 2.61 0.43
CA LYS A 103 -10.45 3.83 1.20
C LYS A 103 -11.09 3.51 2.55
N LEU A 104 -12.01 2.55 2.60
CA LEU A 104 -12.64 2.10 3.84
C LEU A 104 -11.59 1.50 4.78
N TYR A 105 -10.66 0.68 4.29
CA TYR A 105 -9.56 0.17 5.09
C TYR A 105 -8.76 1.30 5.74
N SER A 106 -8.39 2.30 4.92
CA SER A 106 -7.66 3.49 5.41
C SER A 106 -8.44 4.25 6.49
N LEU A 107 -9.76 4.40 6.32
CA LEU A 107 -10.63 5.02 7.32
C LEU A 107 -10.71 4.20 8.60
N THR A 108 -10.80 2.87 8.51
CA THR A 108 -10.86 2.01 9.71
C THR A 108 -9.58 2.06 10.53
N GLU A 109 -8.42 2.20 9.88
CA GLU A 109 -7.13 2.44 10.53
C GLU A 109 -7.07 3.83 11.19
N GLU A 110 -7.52 4.88 10.50
CA GLU A 110 -7.61 6.24 11.06
C GLU A 110 -8.49 6.29 12.32
N LEU A 111 -9.63 5.58 12.30
CA LEU A 111 -10.54 5.45 13.42
C LEU A 111 -10.08 4.44 14.49
N GLN A 112 -8.99 3.71 14.25
CA GLN A 112 -8.50 2.62 15.09
C GLN A 112 -9.58 1.56 15.40
N PHE A 113 -10.48 1.31 14.44
CA PHE A 113 -11.60 0.39 14.58
C PHE A 113 -11.14 -1.05 14.30
N HIS A 114 -10.46 -1.65 15.29
CA HIS A 114 -9.81 -2.95 15.19
C HIS A 114 -10.66 -4.06 14.57
N GLU A 115 -11.93 -4.18 14.96
CA GLU A 115 -12.83 -5.20 14.40
C GLU A 115 -13.07 -5.00 12.90
N LEU A 116 -13.36 -3.76 12.47
CA LEU A 116 -13.52 -3.45 11.05
C LEU A 116 -12.20 -3.56 10.27
N ILE A 117 -11.06 -3.20 10.88
CA ILE A 117 -9.75 -3.41 10.25
C ILE A 117 -9.58 -4.89 9.88
N GLN A 118 -9.94 -5.82 10.76
CA GLN A 118 -9.86 -7.26 10.48
C GLN A 118 -10.83 -7.70 9.37
N ILE A 119 -12.07 -7.20 9.39
CA ILE A 119 -13.10 -7.58 8.41
C ILE A 119 -12.76 -7.02 7.02
N VAL A 120 -12.50 -5.71 6.93
CA VAL A 120 -12.17 -5.02 5.69
C VAL A 120 -10.80 -5.48 5.17
N GLY A 121 -9.85 -5.78 6.06
CA GLY A 121 -8.54 -6.34 5.70
C GLY A 121 -8.63 -7.70 5.01
N LYS A 122 -9.60 -8.54 5.35
CA LYS A 122 -9.85 -9.80 4.61
C LYS A 122 -10.32 -9.52 3.18
N ALA A 123 -11.31 -8.63 3.02
CA ALA A 123 -11.81 -8.24 1.70
C ALA A 123 -10.70 -7.57 0.85
N LEU A 124 -9.88 -6.72 1.44
CA LEU A 124 -8.72 -6.10 0.80
C LEU A 124 -7.73 -7.16 0.27
N ASN A 125 -7.48 -8.23 1.02
CA ASN A 125 -6.61 -9.33 0.58
C ASN A 125 -7.22 -10.17 -0.55
N GLU A 126 -8.55 -10.21 -0.65
CA GLU A 126 -9.28 -10.93 -1.71
C GLU A 126 -9.31 -10.15 -3.03
N ILE A 127 -9.05 -8.84 -3.03
CA ILE A 127 -8.98 -8.01 -4.25
C ILE A 127 -8.03 -8.65 -5.27
N THR A 128 -8.52 -8.79 -6.50
CA THR A 128 -7.71 -9.29 -7.62
C THR A 128 -6.76 -8.20 -8.09
N VAL A 129 -5.46 -8.48 -8.06
CA VAL A 129 -4.44 -7.55 -8.51
C VAL A 129 -4.41 -7.53 -10.04
N THR A 130 -4.53 -6.33 -10.61
CA THR A 130 -4.55 -6.03 -12.05
C THR A 130 -3.55 -4.92 -12.37
N VAL A 131 -3.30 -4.64 -13.65
CA VAL A 131 -2.40 -3.53 -14.03
C VAL A 131 -3.04 -2.20 -13.62
N GLU A 132 -4.36 -2.14 -13.64
CA GLU A 132 -5.13 -0.93 -13.37
C GLU A 132 -5.13 -0.56 -11.89
N ASN A 133 -5.11 -1.55 -10.98
CA ASN A 133 -5.25 -1.32 -9.53
C ASN A 133 -3.97 -1.57 -8.70
N VAL A 134 -2.95 -2.27 -9.24
CA VAL A 134 -1.78 -2.69 -8.44
C VAL A 134 -1.07 -1.55 -7.73
N GLY A 135 -0.96 -0.37 -8.36
CA GLY A 135 -0.32 0.79 -7.75
C GLY A 135 -1.07 1.31 -6.53
N LYS A 136 -2.41 1.35 -6.57
CA LYS A 136 -3.26 1.76 -5.44
C LYS A 136 -3.21 0.73 -4.31
N ILE A 137 -3.29 -0.56 -4.65
CA ILE A 137 -3.19 -1.64 -3.66
C ILE A 137 -1.84 -1.58 -2.95
N TYR A 138 -0.75 -1.40 -3.71
CA TYR A 138 0.59 -1.26 -3.15
C TYR A 138 0.72 -0.04 -2.24
N GLU A 139 0.14 1.11 -2.60
CA GLU A 139 0.17 2.30 -1.74
C GLU A 139 -0.48 2.05 -0.38
N VAL A 140 -1.66 1.43 -0.35
CA VAL A 140 -2.35 1.06 0.90
C VAL A 140 -1.51 0.07 1.68
N ALA A 141 -1.01 -0.97 1.01
CA ALA A 141 -0.21 -2.02 1.65
C ALA A 141 1.11 -1.48 2.23
N ASP A 142 1.80 -0.56 1.55
CA ASP A 142 3.02 0.07 2.04
C ASP A 142 2.73 1.05 3.19
N ARG A 143 1.65 1.84 3.10
CA ARG A 143 1.24 2.79 4.15
C ARG A 143 0.99 2.08 5.48
N PHE A 144 0.24 0.98 5.45
CA PHE A 144 -0.14 0.21 6.65
C PHE A 144 0.74 -1.02 6.91
N LYS A 145 1.86 -1.15 6.19
CA LYS A 145 2.85 -2.24 6.35
C LYS A 145 2.26 -3.65 6.24
N LEU A 146 1.33 -3.84 5.31
CA LEU A 146 0.69 -5.12 4.98
C LEU A 146 1.62 -5.97 4.10
N LEU A 147 2.61 -6.62 4.72
CA LEU A 147 3.70 -7.32 4.03
C LEU A 147 3.23 -8.38 3.02
N ALA A 148 2.19 -9.16 3.34
CA ALA A 148 1.65 -10.17 2.45
C ALA A 148 1.02 -9.55 1.19
N LEU A 149 0.31 -8.44 1.34
CA LEU A 149 -0.32 -7.73 0.23
C LEU A 149 0.71 -7.00 -0.62
N ASN A 150 1.73 -6.39 0.00
CA ASN A 150 2.89 -5.85 -0.70
C ASN A 150 3.57 -6.92 -1.56
N LYS A 151 3.84 -8.09 -0.98
CA LYS A 151 4.42 -9.21 -1.72
C LYS A 151 3.52 -9.64 -2.89
N LYS A 152 2.21 -9.73 -2.69
CA LYS A 152 1.23 -10.03 -3.75
C LYS A 152 1.33 -9.04 -4.92
N CYS A 153 1.47 -7.75 -4.63
CA CYS A 153 1.67 -6.70 -5.64
C CYS A 153 3.00 -6.87 -6.39
N ILE A 154 4.11 -7.07 -5.67
CA ILE A 154 5.43 -7.26 -6.29
C ILE A 154 5.48 -8.52 -7.16
N ASP A 155 4.98 -9.65 -6.65
CA ASP A 155 4.90 -10.91 -7.40
C ASP A 155 4.06 -10.75 -8.69
N PHE A 156 3.01 -9.93 -8.65
CA PHE A 156 2.24 -9.59 -9.83
C PHE A 156 3.05 -8.75 -10.82
N VAL A 157 3.74 -7.72 -10.36
CA VAL A 157 4.58 -6.84 -11.20
C VAL A 157 5.67 -7.64 -11.89
N ASP A 158 6.39 -8.50 -11.17
CA ASP A 158 7.48 -9.32 -11.71
C ASP A 158 7.01 -10.19 -12.89
N LYS A 159 5.80 -10.74 -12.79
CA LYS A 159 5.18 -11.55 -13.85
C LYS A 159 4.64 -10.72 -15.02
N ASN A 160 4.45 -9.41 -14.85
CA ASN A 160 3.72 -8.56 -15.79
C ASN A 160 4.50 -7.33 -16.28
N THR A 161 5.82 -7.26 -16.07
CA THR A 161 6.69 -6.11 -16.41
C THR A 161 6.42 -5.55 -17.81
N THR A 162 6.39 -6.39 -18.85
CA THR A 162 6.12 -5.96 -20.24
C THR A 162 4.72 -5.36 -20.40
N ARG A 163 3.71 -5.94 -19.75
CA ARG A 163 2.31 -5.47 -19.85
C ARG A 163 2.15 -4.12 -19.16
N ILE A 164 2.83 -3.92 -18.05
CA ILE A 164 2.85 -2.66 -17.29
C ILE A 164 3.48 -1.55 -18.14
N LEU A 165 4.66 -1.79 -18.74
CA LEU A 165 5.36 -0.79 -19.54
C LEU A 165 4.64 -0.45 -20.86
N LYS A 166 3.89 -1.39 -21.44
CA LYS A 166 3.07 -1.12 -22.63
C LYS A 166 1.87 -0.21 -22.35
N LYS A 167 1.34 -0.20 -21.12
CA LYS A 167 0.17 0.60 -20.74
C LYS A 167 0.60 1.90 -20.06
N LEU A 168 1.31 2.77 -20.79
CA LEU A 168 1.88 4.00 -20.25
C LEU A 168 0.83 4.94 -19.63
N GLU A 169 -0.38 5.03 -20.20
CA GLU A 169 -1.47 5.85 -19.65
C GLU A 169 -1.93 5.43 -18.25
N ILE A 170 -1.74 4.15 -17.89
CA ILE A 170 -1.99 3.65 -16.53
C ILE A 170 -0.75 3.83 -15.69
N PHE A 171 0.44 3.56 -16.25
CA PHE A 171 1.71 3.74 -15.56
C PHE A 171 1.87 5.16 -15.00
N THR A 172 1.54 6.20 -15.79
CA THR A 172 1.63 7.61 -15.39
C THR A 172 0.70 7.99 -14.23
N LYS A 173 -0.30 7.16 -13.92
CA LYS A 173 -1.27 7.36 -12.83
C LYS A 173 -0.88 6.63 -11.54
N TYR A 174 0.19 5.84 -11.55
CA TYR A 174 0.63 5.15 -10.35
C TYR A 174 1.19 6.12 -9.29
N PRO A 175 1.02 5.79 -7.99
CA PRO A 175 1.56 6.60 -6.92
C PRO A 175 3.09 6.55 -6.88
N LEU A 176 3.74 7.63 -6.42
CA LEU A 176 5.19 7.76 -6.37
C LEU A 176 5.87 6.63 -5.60
N CYS A 177 5.29 6.16 -4.49
CA CYS A 177 5.84 5.05 -3.72
C CYS A 177 5.95 3.76 -4.54
N PHE A 178 4.97 3.50 -5.41
CA PHE A 178 4.95 2.35 -6.28
C PHE A 178 5.94 2.50 -7.45
N ILE A 179 6.05 3.69 -8.03
CA ILE A 179 7.06 3.98 -9.06
C ILE A 179 8.48 3.77 -8.52
N LYS A 180 8.77 4.25 -7.30
CA LYS A 180 10.05 4.00 -6.62
C LYS A 180 10.33 2.51 -6.44
N ALA A 181 9.33 1.77 -5.95
CA ALA A 181 9.44 0.33 -5.76
C ALA A 181 9.74 -0.40 -7.08
N ILE A 182 9.00 -0.08 -8.15
CA ILE A 182 9.21 -0.65 -9.49
C ILE A 182 10.64 -0.39 -9.99
N SER A 183 11.18 0.83 -9.78
CA SER A 183 12.53 1.18 -10.22
C SER A 183 13.64 0.32 -9.61
N GLU A 184 13.39 -0.25 -8.43
CA GLU A 184 14.34 -1.10 -7.71
C GLU A 184 14.23 -2.58 -8.08
N LEU A 185 13.12 -3.01 -8.69
CA LEU A 185 12.84 -4.43 -8.92
C LEU A 185 13.78 -5.08 -9.93
N GLU A 186 14.26 -6.28 -9.58
CA GLU A 186 15.17 -7.06 -10.41
C GLU A 186 14.60 -7.42 -11.79
N SER A 187 13.29 -7.68 -11.84
CA SER A 187 12.55 -8.05 -13.05
C SER A 187 12.63 -7.03 -14.19
N PHE A 188 12.93 -5.76 -13.89
CA PHE A 188 13.12 -4.70 -14.88
C PHE A 188 14.55 -4.58 -15.41
N SER A 189 15.49 -5.46 -15.04
CA SER A 189 16.91 -5.36 -15.46
C SER A 189 17.08 -5.28 -16.96
N ARG A 190 16.33 -6.10 -17.72
CA ARG A 190 16.42 -6.14 -19.18
C ARG A 190 15.52 -5.11 -19.88
N LYS A 191 14.87 -4.25 -19.11
CA LYS A 191 13.90 -3.24 -19.56
C LYS A 191 14.21 -1.87 -18.98
N GLN A 192 15.47 -1.61 -18.59
CA GLN A 192 15.86 -0.36 -17.94
C GLN A 192 15.63 0.85 -18.84
N LEU A 193 15.85 0.71 -20.16
CA LEU A 193 15.57 1.78 -21.11
C LEU A 193 14.07 2.08 -21.20
N GLU A 194 13.24 1.05 -21.40
CA GLU A 194 11.78 1.18 -21.46
C GLU A 194 11.20 1.75 -20.14
N LEU A 195 11.73 1.31 -19.01
CA LEU A 195 11.37 1.82 -17.68
C LEU A 195 11.80 3.28 -17.51
N PHE A 196 12.97 3.66 -18.04
CA PHE A 196 13.45 5.04 -17.98
C PHE A 196 12.51 5.95 -18.76
N GLU A 197 12.16 5.58 -19.99
CA GLU A 197 11.19 6.32 -20.82
C GLU A 197 9.81 6.41 -20.15
N ALA A 198 9.35 5.32 -19.51
CA ALA A 198 8.10 5.32 -18.75
C ALA A 198 8.17 6.28 -17.53
N ASN A 199 9.30 6.32 -16.82
CA ASN A 199 9.52 7.24 -15.70
C ASN A 199 9.63 8.70 -16.14
N VAL A 200 10.20 8.98 -17.32
CA VAL A 200 10.20 10.32 -17.92
C VAL A 200 8.76 10.78 -18.17
N LYS A 201 7.95 9.95 -18.84
CA LYS A 201 6.53 10.25 -19.09
C LYS A 201 5.74 10.40 -17.78
N TRP A 202 6.01 9.57 -16.78
CA TRP A 202 5.39 9.70 -15.46
C TRP A 202 5.71 11.06 -14.83
N ARG A 203 6.96 11.51 -14.90
CA ARG A 203 7.39 12.82 -14.37
C ARG A 203 6.72 13.99 -15.09
N GLU A 204 6.57 13.92 -16.41
CA GLU A 204 5.89 14.97 -17.19
C GLU A 204 4.45 15.19 -16.72
N ILE A 205 3.75 14.11 -16.35
CA ILE A 205 2.38 14.16 -15.83
C ILE A 205 2.33 14.52 -14.33
N ASN A 206 3.42 14.30 -13.59
CA ASN A 206 3.48 14.50 -12.14
C ASN A 206 4.62 15.49 -11.72
N PRO A 207 4.59 16.76 -12.17
CA PRO A 207 5.70 17.71 -11.97
C PRO A 207 5.96 18.06 -10.50
N GLU A 208 4.93 18.05 -9.66
CA GLU A 208 5.00 18.37 -8.22
C GLU A 208 5.63 17.26 -7.37
N SER A 209 5.78 16.06 -7.93
CA SER A 209 6.38 14.94 -7.21
C SER A 209 7.91 15.05 -7.18
N ASN A 210 8.52 14.76 -6.02
CA ASN A 210 9.99 14.60 -5.91
C ASN A 210 10.46 13.34 -6.68
N SER A 211 10.54 13.49 -8.00
CA SER A 211 10.82 12.46 -9.00
C SER A 211 12.30 12.10 -9.09
N THR A 212 13.20 12.91 -8.51
CA THR A 212 14.64 12.66 -8.53
C THR A 212 14.99 11.29 -7.94
N ALA A 213 14.32 10.90 -6.87
CA ALA A 213 14.51 9.60 -6.24
C ALA A 213 14.15 8.41 -7.15
N VAL A 214 13.26 8.59 -8.13
CA VAL A 214 12.88 7.53 -9.09
C VAL A 214 14.06 7.16 -10.00
N PHE A 215 14.80 8.17 -10.46
CA PHE A 215 15.94 7.97 -11.37
C PHE A 215 17.22 7.55 -10.63
N GLN A 216 17.37 7.93 -9.36
CA GLN A 216 18.51 7.53 -8.52
C GLN A 216 18.59 6.02 -8.29
N ASN A 217 17.44 5.34 -8.22
CA ASN A 217 17.36 3.91 -7.91
C ASN A 217 17.39 3.02 -9.16
N MET A 218 17.46 3.60 -10.36
CA MET A 218 17.53 2.84 -11.60
C MET A 218 18.87 2.11 -11.74
N ARG A 219 18.82 0.90 -12.29
CA ARG A 219 19.98 0.02 -12.44
C ARG A 219 20.66 0.26 -13.78
N LEU A 220 21.32 1.41 -13.86
CA LEU A 220 21.96 1.95 -15.07
C LEU A 220 23.06 1.05 -15.64
N ASP A 221 23.56 0.10 -14.84
CA ASP A 221 24.54 -0.90 -15.25
C ASP A 221 23.99 -1.93 -16.26
N PHE A 222 22.69 -1.89 -16.55
CA PHE A 222 22.01 -2.64 -17.61
C PHE A 222 21.61 -1.80 -18.83
N VAL A 223 21.98 -0.52 -18.88
CA VAL A 223 21.77 0.32 -20.07
C VAL A 223 23.05 0.31 -20.91
N GLU A 224 22.93 0.08 -22.22
CA GLU A 224 24.06 0.15 -23.15
C GLU A 224 24.56 1.60 -23.33
N PRO A 225 25.87 1.82 -23.57
CA PRO A 225 26.44 3.15 -23.77
C PRO A 225 25.74 3.96 -24.86
N ASP A 226 25.46 3.35 -26.01
CA ASP A 226 24.80 4.03 -27.13
C ASP A 226 23.39 4.51 -26.73
N LYS A 227 22.67 3.70 -25.94
CA LYS A 227 21.34 4.07 -25.43
C LYS A 227 21.39 5.12 -24.35
N PHE A 228 22.43 5.12 -23.52
CA PHE A 228 22.66 6.20 -22.58
C PHE A 228 22.89 7.52 -23.32
N ASP A 229 23.74 7.52 -24.34
CA ASP A 229 24.10 8.72 -25.11
C ASP A 229 22.94 9.26 -25.95
N GLU A 230 22.16 8.37 -26.59
CA GLU A 230 21.04 8.72 -27.46
C GLU A 230 19.79 9.16 -26.69
N VAL A 231 19.46 8.48 -25.58
CA VAL A 231 18.14 8.61 -24.93
C VAL A 231 18.23 9.25 -23.55
N ILE A 232 19.20 8.85 -22.73
CA ILE A 232 19.25 9.26 -21.31
C ILE A 232 19.98 10.60 -21.13
N ARG A 233 21.20 10.72 -21.65
CA ARG A 233 22.07 11.90 -21.51
C ARG A 233 21.36 13.20 -21.94
N PRO A 234 20.60 13.27 -23.05
CA PRO A 234 19.94 14.51 -23.48
C PRO A 234 18.87 15.01 -22.50
N THR A 235 18.29 14.14 -21.68
CA THR A 235 17.25 14.54 -20.72
C THR A 235 17.80 15.35 -19.54
N GLY A 236 19.11 15.26 -19.25
CA GLY A 236 19.73 15.86 -18.06
C GLY A 236 19.28 15.26 -16.73
N LEU A 237 18.46 14.20 -16.73
CA LEU A 237 17.91 13.57 -15.52
C LEU A 237 18.92 12.70 -14.78
N ILE A 238 19.88 12.17 -15.53
CA ILE A 238 20.92 11.27 -15.03
C ILE A 238 22.26 11.82 -15.52
N SER A 239 23.15 12.09 -14.57
CA SER A 239 24.50 12.55 -14.89
C SER A 239 25.38 11.41 -15.40
N ASP A 240 26.38 11.77 -16.22
CA ASP A 240 27.44 10.85 -16.65
C ASP A 240 28.10 10.13 -15.46
N ASN A 241 28.34 10.86 -14.36
CA ASN A 241 28.92 10.30 -13.15
C ASN A 241 28.06 9.20 -12.54
N GLN A 242 26.73 9.37 -12.50
CA GLN A 242 25.82 8.33 -12.01
C GLN A 242 25.89 7.07 -12.88
N TYR A 243 25.87 7.23 -14.20
CA TYR A 243 25.97 6.12 -15.15
C TYR A 243 27.29 5.35 -15.02
N PHE A 244 28.43 6.06 -15.05
CA PHE A 244 29.74 5.42 -14.94
C PHE A 244 29.97 4.79 -13.56
N ASN A 245 29.42 5.38 -12.48
CA ASN A 245 29.49 4.79 -11.15
C ASN A 245 28.73 3.46 -11.06
N ALA A 246 27.53 3.36 -11.63
CA ALA A 246 26.75 2.12 -11.65
C ALA A 246 27.53 0.98 -12.36
N HIS A 247 28.12 1.27 -13.53
CA HIS A 247 28.95 0.30 -14.26
C HIS A 247 30.24 -0.09 -13.53
N ARG A 248 30.88 0.85 -12.81
CA ARG A 248 32.03 0.55 -11.94
C ARG A 248 31.65 -0.37 -10.80
N GLN A 249 30.54 -0.10 -10.11
CA GLN A 249 30.07 -0.94 -9.01
C GLN A 249 29.74 -2.37 -9.46
N LYS A 250 29.13 -2.55 -10.65
CA LYS A 250 28.91 -3.88 -11.25
C LYS A 250 30.21 -4.65 -11.44
N LYS A 251 31.26 -4.01 -11.96
CA LYS A 251 32.60 -4.63 -12.12
C LYS A 251 33.22 -5.02 -10.77
N ILE A 252 33.09 -4.16 -9.76
CA ILE A 252 33.58 -4.45 -8.40
C ILE A 252 32.82 -5.64 -7.80
N ASN A 253 31.49 -5.64 -7.88
CA ASN A 253 30.66 -6.71 -7.32
C ASN A 253 30.89 -8.05 -8.02
N SER A 254 30.99 -8.07 -9.35
CA SER A 254 31.34 -9.29 -10.11
C SER A 254 32.74 -9.80 -9.77
N SER A 255 33.72 -8.90 -9.55
CA SER A 255 35.06 -9.29 -9.11
C SER A 255 35.10 -9.88 -7.70
N LYS A 256 34.31 -9.32 -6.76
CA LYS A 256 34.16 -9.84 -5.40
C LYS A 256 33.52 -11.22 -5.42
N ILE A 257 32.43 -11.40 -6.17
CA ILE A 257 31.75 -12.70 -6.32
C ILE A 257 32.70 -13.74 -6.91
N ARG A 258 33.45 -13.41 -7.98
CA ARG A 258 34.46 -14.32 -8.54
C ARG A 258 35.51 -14.73 -7.51
N LYS A 259 36.04 -13.79 -6.73
CA LYS A 259 37.00 -14.09 -5.65
C LYS A 259 36.39 -15.00 -4.59
N THR A 260 35.18 -14.74 -4.13
CA THR A 260 34.48 -15.57 -3.14
C THR A 260 34.24 -16.98 -3.64
N VAL A 261 33.76 -17.14 -4.89
CA VAL A 261 33.53 -18.47 -5.49
C VAL A 261 34.84 -19.24 -5.63
N ILE A 262 35.94 -18.60 -6.06
CA ILE A 262 37.26 -19.23 -6.13
C ILE A 262 37.72 -19.70 -4.75
N VAL A 263 37.58 -18.87 -3.70
CA VAL A 263 37.98 -19.23 -2.33
C VAL A 263 37.17 -20.43 -1.80
N VAL A 264 35.85 -20.43 -2.01
CA VAL A 264 34.98 -21.56 -1.61
C VAL A 264 35.36 -22.84 -2.35
N PHE A 265 35.61 -22.74 -3.67
CA PHE A 265 35.99 -23.89 -4.49
C PHE A 265 37.36 -24.47 -4.09
N PHE A 266 38.36 -23.62 -3.83
CA PHE A 266 39.67 -24.06 -3.34
C PHE A 266 39.58 -24.69 -1.95
N SER A 267 38.79 -24.12 -1.04
CA SER A 267 38.58 -24.68 0.30
C SER A 267 37.94 -26.07 0.23
N TYR A 268 36.95 -26.25 -0.65
CA TYR A 268 36.31 -27.55 -0.88
C TYR A 268 37.28 -28.59 -1.43
N ILE A 269 38.09 -28.23 -2.44
CA ILE A 269 39.14 -29.12 -2.99
C ILE A 269 40.15 -29.51 -1.90
N LEU A 270 40.57 -28.57 -1.05
CA LEU A 270 41.52 -28.85 0.03
C LEU A 270 40.94 -29.83 1.06
N MET A 271 39.65 -29.70 1.41
CA MET A 271 38.96 -30.66 2.28
C MET A 271 38.84 -32.04 1.64
N CYS A 272 38.52 -32.12 0.35
CA CYS A 272 38.49 -33.38 -0.39
C CYS A 272 39.88 -34.06 -0.46
N LEU A 273 40.95 -33.29 -0.70
CA LEU A 273 42.31 -33.82 -0.71
C LEU A 273 42.76 -34.29 0.68
N PHE A 274 42.44 -33.52 1.73
CA PHE A 274 42.77 -33.89 3.11
C PHE A 274 42.07 -35.19 3.53
N SER A 275 40.78 -35.33 3.21
CA SER A 275 40.03 -36.56 3.48
C SER A 275 40.53 -37.76 2.65
N LEU A 276 41.01 -37.55 1.42
CA LEU A 276 41.62 -38.60 0.62
C LEU A 276 42.99 -39.03 1.19
N ILE A 277 43.81 -38.08 1.62
CA ILE A 277 45.11 -38.35 2.26
C ILE A 277 44.93 -39.10 3.57
N GLN A 278 43.95 -38.72 4.40
CA GLN A 278 43.66 -39.46 5.64
C GLN A 278 43.25 -40.91 5.38
N ARG A 279 42.51 -41.18 4.28
CA ARG A 279 42.14 -42.55 3.88
C ARG A 279 43.31 -43.37 3.31
N LEU A 280 44.32 -42.73 2.74
CA LEU A 280 45.51 -43.41 2.22
C LEU A 280 46.55 -43.69 3.31
N LEU A 281 46.48 -43.01 4.46
CA LEU A 281 47.37 -43.17 5.60
C LEU A 281 46.83 -44.13 6.68
N SER A 282 45.61 -44.65 6.49
CA SER A 282 44.94 -45.65 7.34
C SER A 282 44.89 -47.01 6.66
#